data_AF-A0A367IRQ1-F1
#
_entry.id   AF-A0A367IRQ1-F1
#
_cell.length_a   1.000
_cell.length_b   1.000
_cell.length_c   1.000
_cell.angle_alpha   90.00
_cell.angle_beta   90.00
_cell.angle_gamma   90.00
#
_symmetry.space_group_name_H-M   'P 1'
#
loop_
_entity.id
_entity.type
_entity.pdbx_description
1 polymer ?
#
loop_
_entity_poly.entity_id
_entity_poly.type
_entity_poly.pdbx_seq_one_letter_code
_entity_poly.pdbx_strand_id
1 'polypeptide(L)'
;GNTVIENGIGEAIVNRIIEARNRNEKWKAIIIIPLVPGFPANIDENEARTVRLIMQCQYLSISRGPNSIFAKLHAAGITSTHEYINFYGLRNWAELNGQYVTEQVYIHAKIMIVDDRRVIIGSANINERSQLGTRDSEIAACIEDTEYVDSMLNGVPFKAGKFAHSLRMRLMCEHVGLDVDQMDRDKYAHGDVLASQYLKQPVWDEGAVHDTKDTTDCVPPYVQVCVSPADGIIEKEKIRTEEENKVSIKEDIVSSSNSTLSVHDLQVTEQEKTKALNEHKSNSISMDRDPLTTTSSSSKESSPSRPRSVFGKRKSSKEDHLSFWATLNCDTDNNGDARAAVERQETPSFPKYYCSPSVMPLFFEKDAERLTVGQVYNILKDPLADAFQEFWHILARSNTDLFRRSFLVAPDNNIKNWNQYRHYIKMAKLFLGRTDTKHGGTKTTAAAAAVTTLPIIKHGGETIYDLLKHIKGHLVIWPSYFMEEEENEFLFPMDKIAPLEIFD
;
A
#
# COMPACT_ATOMS: atom_id res chain seq x y z
N GLY A 1 -25.93 -0.98 1.93
CA GLY A 1 -26.24 0.26 2.66
C GLY A 1 -26.92 1.21 1.70
N ASN A 2 -27.82 2.06 2.21
CA ASN A 2 -28.51 3.07 1.41
C ASN A 2 -27.70 4.38 1.28
N THR A 3 -26.42 4.40 1.69
CA THR A 3 -25.60 5.61 1.58
C THR A 3 -25.31 5.90 0.11
N VAL A 4 -25.60 7.12 -0.31
CA VAL A 4 -25.28 7.62 -1.65
C VAL A 4 -23.84 8.12 -1.61
N ILE A 5 -23.02 7.66 -2.56
CA ILE A 5 -21.68 8.19 -2.83
C ILE A 5 -21.84 9.32 -3.83
N GLU A 6 -21.44 10.54 -3.47
CA GLU A 6 -21.63 11.77 -4.24
C GLU A 6 -20.38 12.17 -5.03
N ASN A 7 -19.18 11.82 -4.55
CA ASN A 7 -17.94 12.18 -5.22
C ASN A 7 -17.84 11.49 -6.60
N GLY A 8 -17.60 12.29 -7.63
CA GLY A 8 -17.59 11.84 -9.04
C GLY A 8 -16.24 11.34 -9.55
N ILE A 9 -15.23 11.13 -8.69
CA ILE A 9 -13.85 10.86 -9.13
C ILE A 9 -13.76 9.53 -9.89
N GLY A 10 -14.34 8.46 -9.34
CA GLY A 10 -14.35 7.14 -10.01
C GLY A 10 -15.10 7.16 -11.33
N GLU A 11 -16.21 7.90 -11.41
CA GLU A 11 -16.98 8.08 -12.63
C GLU A 11 -16.21 8.90 -13.68
N ALA A 12 -15.51 9.97 -13.27
CA ALA A 12 -14.68 10.76 -14.17
C ALA A 12 -13.57 9.92 -14.82
N ILE A 13 -12.93 9.02 -14.07
CA ILE A 13 -11.93 8.08 -14.60
C ILE A 13 -12.55 7.15 -15.65
N VAL A 14 -13.70 6.53 -15.34
CA VAL A 14 -14.41 5.64 -16.27
C VAL A 14 -14.77 6.40 -17.56
N ASN A 15 -15.36 7.58 -17.44
CA ASN A 15 -15.76 8.39 -18.58
C ASN A 15 -14.55 8.79 -19.44
N ARG A 16 -13.43 9.16 -18.83
CA ARG A 16 -12.20 9.52 -19.55
C ARG A 16 -11.60 8.33 -20.31
N ILE A 17 -11.65 7.13 -19.73
CA ILE A 17 -11.21 5.89 -20.39
C ILE A 17 -12.08 5.58 -21.60
N ILE A 18 -13.41 5.64 -21.43
CA ILE A 18 -14.37 5.42 -22.53
C ILE A 18 -14.15 6.43 -23.65
N GLU A 19 -13.92 7.69 -23.31
CA GLU A 19 -13.58 8.75 -24.29
C GLU A 19 -12.29 8.43 -25.04
N ALA A 20 -11.22 8.02 -24.35
CA ALA A 20 -9.96 7.62 -24.98
C ALA A 20 -10.18 6.46 -25.96
N ARG A 21 -10.91 5.43 -25.53
CA ARG A 21 -11.23 4.26 -26.35
C ARG A 21 -12.02 4.63 -27.60
N ASN A 22 -13.01 5.52 -27.47
CA ASN A 22 -13.85 5.99 -28.57
C ASN A 22 -13.07 6.85 -29.57
N ARG A 23 -12.08 7.62 -29.10
CA ARG A 23 -11.19 8.42 -29.94
C ARG A 23 -9.98 7.67 -30.48
N ASN A 24 -9.79 6.41 -30.08
CA ASN A 24 -8.60 5.62 -30.37
C ASN A 24 -7.30 6.33 -29.92
N GLU A 25 -7.37 6.99 -28.77
CA GLU A 25 -6.25 7.69 -28.13
C GLU A 25 -5.60 6.80 -27.08
N LYS A 26 -4.26 6.85 -27.01
CA LYS A 26 -3.54 6.17 -25.94
C LYS A 26 -3.69 6.96 -24.64
N TRP A 27 -4.23 6.30 -23.62
CA TRP A 27 -4.46 6.90 -22.31
C TRP A 27 -4.22 5.87 -21.21
N LYS A 28 -3.64 6.30 -20.08
CA LYS A 28 -3.28 5.43 -18.97
C LYS A 28 -3.53 6.11 -17.62
N ALA A 29 -4.08 5.35 -16.68
CA ALA A 29 -4.12 5.66 -15.25
C ALA A 29 -3.27 4.66 -14.45
N ILE A 30 -2.34 5.19 -13.66
CA ILE A 30 -1.50 4.42 -12.74
C ILE A 30 -1.92 4.82 -11.34
N ILE A 31 -2.55 3.90 -10.61
CA ILE A 31 -3.07 4.15 -9.27
C ILE A 31 -2.20 3.40 -8.26
N ILE A 32 -1.58 4.12 -7.32
CA ILE A 32 -0.76 3.52 -6.28
C ILE A 32 -1.42 3.79 -4.93
N ILE A 33 -1.86 2.73 -4.25
CA ILE A 33 -2.63 2.79 -3.00
C ILE A 33 -2.07 1.78 -1.97
N PRO A 34 -2.27 2.00 -0.65
CA PRO A 34 -1.80 1.06 0.35
C PRO A 34 -2.41 -0.33 0.15
N LEU A 35 -1.62 -1.37 0.38
CA LEU A 35 -2.06 -2.77 0.25
C LEU A 35 -3.14 -3.09 1.29
N VAL A 36 -2.99 -2.54 2.49
CA VAL A 36 -3.99 -2.63 3.56
C VAL A 36 -4.09 -1.28 4.28
N PRO A 37 -5.30 -0.80 4.61
CA PRO A 37 -5.49 0.40 5.44
C PRO A 37 -4.73 0.36 6.76
N GLY A 38 -4.17 1.50 7.20
CA GLY A 38 -3.29 1.58 8.36
C GLY A 38 -4.02 1.43 9.70
N PHE A 39 -4.14 0.21 10.20
CA PHE A 39 -4.71 -0.12 11.51
C PHE A 39 -3.94 -1.25 12.20
N PRO A 40 -3.98 -1.33 13.55
CA PRO A 40 -3.12 -2.23 14.32
C PRO A 40 -3.56 -3.70 14.37
N ALA A 41 -4.71 -4.05 13.80
CA ALA A 41 -5.32 -5.38 13.92
C ALA A 41 -5.28 -6.16 12.59
N ASN A 42 -5.03 -7.47 12.65
CA ASN A 42 -4.98 -8.34 11.47
C ASN A 42 -6.36 -8.52 10.81
N ILE A 43 -6.43 -8.70 9.49
CA ILE A 43 -7.70 -8.74 8.74
C ILE A 43 -8.68 -9.80 9.30
N ASP A 44 -8.18 -10.90 9.86
CA ASP A 44 -8.96 -11.98 10.48
C ASP A 44 -9.29 -11.78 11.97
N GLU A 45 -8.78 -10.73 12.62
CA GLU A 45 -9.10 -10.38 14.00
C GLU A 45 -10.41 -9.60 14.08
N ASN A 46 -11.19 -9.79 15.15
CA ASN A 46 -12.47 -9.09 15.33
C ASN A 46 -12.28 -7.56 15.38
N GLU A 47 -11.14 -7.13 15.91
CA GLU A 47 -10.72 -5.75 16.07
C GLU A 47 -10.43 -5.04 14.73
N ALA A 48 -10.20 -5.78 13.63
CA ALA A 48 -9.92 -5.23 12.30
C ALA A 48 -11.16 -4.80 11.50
N ARG A 49 -12.25 -4.50 12.21
CA ARG A 49 -13.50 -4.00 11.64
C ARG A 49 -13.29 -2.86 10.65
N THR A 50 -12.55 -1.82 11.06
CA THR A 50 -12.33 -0.63 10.24
C THR A 50 -11.55 -0.96 8.97
N VAL A 51 -10.56 -1.85 9.07
CA VAL A 51 -9.79 -2.33 7.92
C VAL A 51 -10.71 -2.99 6.90
N ARG A 52 -11.55 -3.93 7.35
CA ARG A 52 -12.48 -4.65 6.46
C ARG A 52 -13.51 -3.71 5.83
N LEU A 53 -14.02 -2.73 6.58
CA LEU A 53 -14.96 -1.73 6.03
C LEU A 53 -14.31 -0.88 4.93
N ILE A 54 -13.11 -0.34 5.18
CA ILE A 54 -12.39 0.47 4.18
C ILE A 54 -12.04 -0.38 2.95
N MET A 55 -11.53 -1.60 3.16
CA MET A 55 -11.23 -2.53 2.06
C MET A 55 -12.49 -2.87 1.24
N GLN A 56 -13.64 -3.05 1.89
CA GLN A 56 -14.91 -3.28 1.20
C GLN A 56 -15.26 -2.09 0.30
N CYS A 57 -15.14 -0.85 0.79
CA CYS A 57 -15.39 0.35 -0.03
C CYS A 57 -14.40 0.45 -1.21
N GLN A 58 -13.12 0.13 -1.00
CA GLN A 58 -12.11 0.09 -2.05
C GLN A 58 -12.49 -0.94 -3.13
N TYR A 59 -12.85 -2.15 -2.73
CA TYR A 59 -13.26 -3.20 -3.67
C TYR A 59 -14.55 -2.84 -4.42
N LEU A 60 -15.56 -2.31 -3.74
CA LEU A 60 -16.81 -1.86 -4.37
C LEU A 60 -16.57 -0.73 -5.40
N SER A 61 -15.58 0.12 -5.14
CA SER A 61 -15.20 1.19 -6.09
C SER A 61 -14.43 0.64 -7.30
N ILE A 62 -13.54 -0.34 -7.08
CA ILE A 62 -12.58 -0.77 -8.09
C ILE A 62 -13.08 -1.98 -8.91
N SER A 63 -13.42 -3.08 -8.25
CA SER A 63 -13.54 -4.41 -8.89
C SER A 63 -14.81 -5.21 -8.55
N ARG A 64 -15.60 -4.82 -7.53
CA ARG A 64 -16.75 -5.58 -7.06
C ARG A 64 -18.08 -4.86 -7.26
N GLY A 65 -19.07 -5.63 -7.69
CA GLY A 65 -20.40 -5.12 -7.96
C GLY A 65 -20.51 -4.33 -9.29
N PRO A 66 -21.74 -4.09 -9.74
CA PRO A 66 -22.03 -3.55 -11.08
C PRO A 66 -21.59 -2.09 -11.26
N ASN A 67 -21.41 -1.35 -10.16
CA ASN A 67 -21.05 0.06 -10.17
C ASN A 67 -19.54 0.31 -10.07
N SER A 68 -18.73 -0.75 -9.92
CA SER A 68 -17.27 -0.64 -9.87
C SER A 68 -16.68 -0.16 -11.18
N ILE A 69 -15.47 0.42 -11.13
CA ILE A 69 -14.73 0.86 -12.31
C ILE A 69 -14.61 -0.27 -13.33
N PHE A 70 -14.16 -1.46 -12.92
CA PHE A 70 -14.00 -2.59 -13.85
C PHE A 70 -15.33 -3.04 -14.45
N ALA A 71 -16.39 -3.16 -13.66
CA ALA A 71 -17.70 -3.55 -14.19
C ALA A 71 -18.24 -2.54 -15.22
N LYS A 72 -18.11 -1.24 -14.95
CA LYS A 72 -18.52 -0.18 -15.89
C LYS A 72 -17.71 -0.19 -17.18
N LEU A 73 -16.39 -0.40 -17.10
CA LEU A 73 -15.53 -0.53 -18.29
C LEU A 73 -15.89 -1.78 -19.11
N HIS A 74 -16.11 -2.91 -18.45
CA HIS A 74 -16.54 -4.15 -19.11
C HIS A 74 -17.89 -3.99 -19.81
N ALA A 75 -18.85 -3.31 -19.17
CA ALA A 75 -20.16 -3.00 -19.74
C ALA A 75 -20.07 -2.06 -20.95
N ALA A 76 -19.06 -1.18 -20.99
CA ALA A 76 -18.74 -0.34 -22.14
C ALA A 76 -17.97 -1.08 -23.26
N GLY A 77 -17.74 -2.40 -23.12
CA GLY A 77 -17.05 -3.22 -24.11
C GLY A 77 -15.52 -3.18 -24.03
N ILE A 78 -14.93 -2.63 -22.97
CA ILE A 78 -13.49 -2.62 -22.74
C ILE A 78 -13.13 -3.88 -21.95
N THR A 79 -12.58 -4.90 -22.62
CA THR A 79 -12.23 -6.20 -22.02
C THR A 79 -10.80 -6.26 -21.49
N SER A 80 -9.91 -5.44 -22.06
CA SER A 80 -8.51 -5.29 -21.65
C SER A 80 -8.38 -4.06 -20.74
N THR A 81 -8.91 -4.11 -19.52
CA THR A 81 -8.86 -2.95 -18.60
C THR A 81 -7.44 -2.60 -18.19
N HIS A 82 -6.52 -3.58 -18.11
CA HIS A 82 -5.09 -3.38 -17.87
C HIS A 82 -4.42 -2.46 -18.91
N GLU A 83 -5.00 -2.30 -20.09
CA GLU A 83 -4.51 -1.35 -21.10
C GLU A 83 -4.83 0.10 -20.75
N TYR A 84 -5.72 0.38 -19.80
CA TYR A 84 -6.14 1.74 -19.45
C TYR A 84 -5.88 2.10 -18.01
N ILE A 85 -6.07 1.17 -17.07
CA ILE A 85 -5.96 1.43 -15.64
C ILE A 85 -5.35 0.23 -14.91
N ASN A 86 -4.39 0.49 -14.03
CA ASN A 86 -3.82 -0.54 -13.14
C ASN A 86 -3.65 0.00 -11.72
N PHE A 87 -3.80 -0.89 -10.76
CA PHE A 87 -3.66 -0.61 -9.33
C PHE A 87 -2.41 -1.29 -8.78
N TYR A 88 -1.60 -0.52 -8.08
CA TYR A 88 -0.33 -0.93 -7.51
C TYR A 88 -0.29 -0.60 -6.02
N GLY A 89 0.58 -1.29 -5.30
CA GLY A 89 0.98 -0.94 -3.94
C GLY A 89 2.50 -0.93 -3.85
N LEU A 90 2.99 -0.67 -2.64
CA LEU A 90 4.42 -0.69 -2.34
C LEU A 90 4.70 -1.65 -1.19
N ARG A 91 5.79 -2.43 -1.31
CA ARG A 91 6.23 -3.39 -0.30
C ARG A 91 7.75 -3.46 -0.25
N ASN A 92 8.30 -3.65 0.94
CA ASN A 92 9.73 -3.82 1.14
C ASN A 92 10.03 -5.07 1.99
N TRP A 93 11.30 -5.46 2.02
CA TRP A 93 11.83 -6.51 2.89
C TRP A 93 13.17 -6.11 3.49
N ALA A 94 13.54 -6.76 4.59
CA ALA A 94 14.83 -6.59 5.25
C ALA A 94 15.20 -7.87 6.00
N GLU A 95 16.46 -7.95 6.44
CA GLU A 95 16.89 -8.94 7.43
C GLU A 95 16.91 -8.28 8.83
N LEU A 96 16.15 -8.85 9.76
CA LEU A 96 16.07 -8.40 11.14
C LEU A 96 16.37 -9.58 12.07
N ASN A 97 17.43 -9.48 12.88
CA ASN A 97 17.85 -10.52 13.83
C ASN A 97 18.01 -11.92 13.20
N GLY A 98 18.57 -11.99 11.98
CA GLY A 98 18.78 -13.25 11.26
C GLY A 98 17.49 -13.87 10.68
N GLN A 99 16.39 -13.10 10.63
CA GLN A 99 15.14 -13.48 9.98
C GLN A 99 14.82 -12.50 8.87
N TYR A 100 14.35 -12.99 7.74
CA TYR A 100 13.84 -12.12 6.69
C TYR A 100 12.43 -11.68 7.05
N VAL A 101 12.18 -10.38 6.95
CA VAL A 101 10.87 -9.77 7.21
C VAL A 101 10.43 -8.94 6.02
N THR A 102 9.13 -8.85 5.80
CA THR A 102 8.53 -7.95 4.80
C THR A 102 7.37 -7.17 5.41
N GLU A 103 7.20 -5.94 4.93
CA GLU A 103 6.11 -5.05 5.30
C GLU A 103 5.71 -4.18 4.09
N GLN A 104 4.45 -3.76 4.03
CA GLN A 104 4.03 -2.76 3.05
C GLN A 104 4.73 -1.42 3.34
N VAL A 105 5.06 -0.67 2.28
CA VAL A 105 5.41 0.74 2.43
C VAL A 105 4.10 1.51 2.41
N TYR A 106 3.72 2.09 3.55
CA TYR A 106 2.40 2.69 3.69
C TYR A 106 2.29 4.01 2.92
N ILE A 107 1.44 4.00 1.89
CA ILE A 107 1.21 5.18 1.04
C ILE A 107 0.23 6.10 1.75
N HIS A 108 0.78 7.15 2.37
CA HIS A 108 -0.01 8.22 2.97
C HIS A 108 -0.19 9.42 2.04
N ALA A 109 0.43 9.44 0.87
CA ALA A 109 0.39 10.57 -0.06
C ALA A 109 -1.02 10.79 -0.66
N LYS A 110 -1.37 12.06 -0.91
CA LYS A 110 -2.57 12.48 -1.65
C LYS A 110 -2.11 13.37 -2.79
N ILE A 111 -1.71 12.73 -3.87
CA ILE A 111 -1.11 13.36 -5.04
C ILE A 111 -1.77 12.84 -6.31
N MET A 112 -1.99 13.75 -7.26
CA MET A 112 -2.38 13.43 -8.64
C MET A 112 -1.48 14.20 -9.60
N ILE A 113 -0.91 13.52 -10.58
CA ILE A 113 -0.11 14.13 -11.66
C ILE A 113 -0.85 13.86 -12.97
N VAL A 114 -1.10 14.90 -13.76
CA VAL A 114 -1.82 14.82 -15.03
C VAL A 114 -0.95 15.38 -16.15
N ASP A 115 -0.75 14.56 -17.18
CA ASP A 115 -0.04 14.87 -18.44
C ASP A 115 1.37 15.46 -18.26
N ASP A 116 2.06 15.14 -17.16
CA ASP A 116 3.34 15.78 -16.78
C ASP A 116 3.25 17.33 -16.81
N ARG A 117 2.08 17.92 -16.51
CA ARG A 117 1.86 19.38 -16.55
C ARG A 117 1.13 19.96 -15.35
N ARG A 118 0.26 19.16 -14.72
CA ARG A 118 -0.52 19.58 -13.57
C ARG A 118 -0.32 18.61 -12.42
N VAL A 119 -0.21 19.15 -11.22
CA VAL A 119 -0.11 18.37 -9.99
C VAL A 119 -1.12 18.89 -8.98
N ILE A 120 -1.84 17.98 -8.34
CA ILE A 120 -2.60 18.26 -7.13
C ILE A 120 -1.88 17.59 -5.98
N ILE A 121 -1.55 18.33 -4.92
CA ILE A 121 -0.95 17.79 -3.68
C ILE A 121 -1.74 18.36 -2.51
N GLY A 122 -2.11 17.53 -1.55
CA GLY A 122 -2.85 18.00 -0.38
C GLY A 122 -3.00 16.96 0.73
N SER A 123 -4.00 17.18 1.58
CA SER A 123 -4.42 16.27 2.64
C SER A 123 -5.63 15.40 2.25
N ALA A 124 -6.42 15.86 1.26
CA ALA A 124 -7.69 15.25 0.87
C ALA A 124 -7.53 13.84 0.25
N ASN A 125 -8.05 12.81 0.93
CA ASN A 125 -8.15 11.45 0.39
C ASN A 125 -9.18 11.38 -0.74
N ILE A 126 -9.14 10.31 -1.56
CA ILE A 126 -10.21 9.99 -2.49
C ILE A 126 -11.28 9.16 -1.74
N ASN A 127 -12.19 9.85 -1.03
CA ASN A 127 -13.36 9.31 -0.31
C ASN A 127 -14.38 10.43 -0.04
N GLU A 128 -15.60 10.12 0.42
CA GLU A 128 -16.61 11.17 0.72
C GLU A 128 -16.17 12.09 1.86
N ARG A 129 -15.54 11.51 2.88
CA ARG A 129 -15.01 12.23 4.06
C ARG A 129 -14.17 13.45 3.68
N SER A 130 -13.26 13.32 2.73
CA SER A 130 -12.37 14.40 2.30
C SER A 130 -12.96 15.22 1.12
N GLN A 131 -13.79 14.63 0.26
CA GLN A 131 -14.20 15.27 -1.01
C GLN A 131 -15.52 16.06 -0.93
N LEU A 132 -16.39 15.77 0.04
CA LEU A 132 -17.71 16.41 0.14
C LEU A 132 -17.63 17.87 0.66
N GLY A 133 -16.56 18.22 1.36
CA GLY A 133 -16.34 19.56 1.93
C GLY A 133 -17.18 19.90 3.17
N THR A 134 -18.21 19.11 3.49
CA THR A 134 -19.05 19.27 4.69
C THR A 134 -18.59 18.42 5.88
N ARG A 135 -17.56 17.58 5.68
CA ARG A 135 -17.05 16.62 6.65
C ARG A 135 -15.67 17.06 7.19
N ASP A 136 -14.58 16.43 6.74
CA ASP A 136 -13.25 16.78 7.22
C ASP A 136 -12.74 18.07 6.54
N SER A 137 -12.04 18.92 7.28
CA SER A 137 -11.38 20.10 6.73
C SER A 137 -10.09 19.68 6.01
N GLU A 138 -10.01 19.95 4.72
CA GLU A 138 -8.88 19.55 3.87
C GLU A 138 -8.25 20.77 3.18
N ILE A 139 -6.98 20.63 2.79
CA ILE A 139 -6.28 21.62 1.97
C ILE A 139 -5.57 20.91 0.81
N ALA A 140 -5.59 21.54 -0.36
CA ALA A 140 -4.85 21.07 -1.53
C ALA A 140 -4.33 22.26 -2.35
N ALA A 141 -3.17 22.07 -2.97
CA ALA A 141 -2.60 22.98 -3.95
C ALA A 141 -2.73 22.37 -5.34
N CYS A 142 -3.28 23.14 -6.29
CA CYS A 142 -3.24 22.83 -7.72
C CYS A 142 -2.08 23.60 -8.35
N ILE A 143 -1.09 22.86 -8.84
CA ILE A 143 0.15 23.39 -9.41
C ILE A 143 0.09 23.14 -10.91
N GLU A 144 0.14 24.22 -11.70
CA GLU A 144 0.24 24.17 -13.15
C GLU A 144 1.57 24.78 -13.58
N ASP A 145 2.35 24.01 -14.33
CA ASP A 145 3.67 24.42 -14.78
C ASP A 145 3.59 25.54 -15.84
N THR A 146 4.43 26.56 -15.67
CA THR A 146 4.66 27.62 -16.66
C THR A 146 6.02 27.46 -17.37
N GLU A 147 6.94 26.72 -16.76
CA GLU A 147 8.23 26.34 -17.34
C GLU A 147 8.18 24.91 -17.87
N TYR A 148 8.75 24.70 -19.06
CA TYR A 148 8.69 23.43 -19.76
C TYR A 148 10.06 22.86 -20.08
N VAL A 149 10.16 21.53 -20.07
CA VAL A 149 11.33 20.75 -20.45
C VAL A 149 11.00 19.80 -21.61
N ASP A 150 12.01 19.45 -22.40
CA ASP A 150 11.85 18.51 -23.50
C ASP A 150 11.70 17.07 -23.02
N SER A 151 10.58 16.47 -23.37
CA SER A 151 10.23 15.08 -23.06
C SER A 151 9.63 14.37 -24.26
N MET A 152 9.19 13.14 -24.04
CA MET A 152 8.46 12.31 -24.99
C MET A 152 7.15 11.86 -24.36
N LEU A 153 6.10 11.76 -25.18
CA LEU A 153 4.83 11.19 -24.78
C LEU A 153 4.31 10.29 -25.90
N ASN A 154 4.27 8.99 -25.65
CA ASN A 154 4.01 7.95 -26.65
C ASN A 154 4.93 8.06 -27.89
N GLY A 155 6.23 8.29 -27.67
CA GLY A 155 7.25 8.44 -28.71
C GLY A 155 7.22 9.78 -29.46
N VAL A 156 6.28 10.67 -29.13
CA VAL A 156 6.15 11.99 -29.77
C VAL A 156 6.84 13.05 -28.89
N PRO A 157 7.64 13.96 -29.46
CA PRO A 157 8.22 15.08 -28.71
C PRO A 157 7.13 15.89 -27.99
N PHE A 158 7.31 16.07 -26.68
CA PHE A 158 6.33 16.68 -25.80
C PHE A 158 7.01 17.68 -24.86
N LYS A 159 6.41 18.87 -24.71
CA LYS A 159 6.82 19.85 -23.70
C LYS A 159 6.13 19.51 -22.38
N ALA A 160 6.90 18.90 -21.48
CA ALA A 160 6.49 18.54 -20.14
C ALA A 160 6.72 19.70 -19.18
N GLY A 161 5.85 19.89 -18.20
CA GLY A 161 6.02 20.85 -17.11
C GLY A 161 7.20 20.45 -16.23
N LYS A 162 8.05 21.43 -15.89
CA LYS A 162 9.29 21.19 -15.16
C LYS A 162 9.05 20.55 -13.78
N PHE A 163 8.10 21.08 -13.01
CA PHE A 163 7.76 20.54 -11.69
C PHE A 163 7.09 19.17 -11.80
N ALA A 164 6.00 19.06 -12.56
CA ALA A 164 5.23 17.84 -12.72
C ALA A 164 6.09 16.66 -13.22
N HIS A 165 6.89 16.89 -14.26
CA HIS A 165 7.80 15.89 -14.81
C HIS A 165 8.85 15.44 -13.80
N SER A 166 9.48 16.39 -13.10
CA SER A 166 10.52 16.09 -12.11
C SER A 166 9.97 15.27 -10.93
N LEU A 167 8.76 15.60 -10.47
CA LEU A 167 8.10 14.91 -9.37
C LEU A 167 7.70 13.49 -9.77
N ARG A 168 7.09 13.32 -10.96
CA ARG A 168 6.74 11.99 -11.48
C ARG A 168 7.98 11.13 -11.66
N MET A 169 9.03 11.67 -12.29
CA MET A 169 10.29 10.94 -12.50
C MET A 169 10.89 10.51 -11.17
N ARG A 170 10.96 11.40 -10.18
CA ARG A 170 11.51 11.07 -8.86
C ARG A 170 10.73 9.93 -8.19
N LEU A 171 9.39 10.01 -8.16
CA LEU A 171 8.54 8.97 -7.57
C LEU A 171 8.70 7.63 -8.30
N MET A 172 8.67 7.63 -9.63
CA MET A 172 8.81 6.39 -10.41
C MET A 172 10.20 5.76 -10.25
N CYS A 173 11.27 6.56 -10.24
CA CYS A 173 12.63 6.07 -9.98
C CYS A 173 12.74 5.42 -8.59
N GLU A 174 12.19 6.06 -7.56
CA GLU A 174 12.18 5.53 -6.19
C GLU A 174 11.40 4.20 -6.13
N HIS A 175 10.22 4.12 -6.74
CA HIS A 175 9.38 2.92 -6.71
C HIS A 175 10.01 1.70 -7.42
N VAL A 176 10.90 1.92 -8.39
CA VAL A 176 11.64 0.85 -9.08
C VAL A 176 13.04 0.59 -8.47
N GLY A 177 13.37 1.29 -7.37
CA GLY A 177 14.60 1.07 -6.60
C GLY A 177 15.85 1.69 -7.22
N LEU A 178 15.73 2.85 -7.87
CA LEU A 178 16.89 3.68 -8.21
C LEU A 178 17.21 4.63 -7.04
N ASP A 179 18.49 4.91 -6.84
CA ASP A 179 18.98 5.85 -5.82
C ASP A 179 18.71 7.28 -6.28
N VAL A 180 17.51 7.77 -5.94
CA VAL A 180 17.06 9.12 -6.27
C VAL A 180 17.84 10.20 -5.55
N ASP A 181 18.41 9.90 -4.38
CA ASP A 181 19.17 10.88 -3.62
C ASP A 181 20.58 11.07 -4.22
N GLN A 182 21.21 10.01 -4.72
CA GLN A 182 22.42 10.13 -5.53
C GLN A 182 22.16 10.90 -6.82
N MET A 183 21.04 10.63 -7.50
CA MET A 183 20.65 11.38 -8.69
C MET A 183 20.44 12.87 -8.38
N ASP A 184 19.80 13.20 -7.26
CA ASP A 184 19.61 14.57 -6.81
C ASP A 184 20.96 15.24 -6.48
N ARG A 185 21.86 14.56 -5.73
CA ARG A 185 23.22 15.05 -5.45
C ARG A 185 24.00 15.38 -6.72
N ASP A 186 23.98 14.47 -7.71
CA ASP A 186 24.68 14.67 -8.98
C ASP A 186 24.08 15.82 -9.79
N LYS A 187 22.75 15.97 -9.78
CA LYS A 187 22.06 17.09 -10.39
C LYS A 187 22.46 18.42 -9.78
N TYR A 188 22.59 18.51 -8.45
CA TYR A 188 23.05 19.72 -7.78
C TYR A 188 24.52 20.04 -8.10
N ALA A 189 25.37 19.01 -8.21
CA ALA A 189 26.79 19.19 -8.50
C ALA A 189 27.07 19.57 -9.96
N HIS A 190 26.32 19.02 -10.91
CA HIS A 190 26.61 19.10 -12.34
C HIS A 190 25.55 19.85 -13.16
N GLY A 191 24.42 20.23 -12.57
CA GLY A 191 23.31 20.92 -13.23
C GLY A 191 22.39 20.02 -14.07
N ASP A 192 22.78 18.77 -14.33
CA ASP A 192 22.00 17.81 -15.11
C ASP A 192 22.17 16.38 -14.56
N VAL A 193 21.06 15.67 -14.39
CA VAL A 193 21.03 14.26 -13.99
C VAL A 193 21.71 13.39 -15.05
N LEU A 194 21.63 13.74 -16.33
CA LEU A 194 22.25 12.97 -17.42
C LEU A 194 23.77 12.97 -17.38
N ALA A 195 24.38 13.94 -16.68
CA ALA A 195 25.82 14.00 -16.46
C ALA A 195 26.30 13.03 -15.35
N SER A 196 25.37 12.47 -14.59
CA SER A 196 25.64 11.55 -13.48
C SER A 196 26.46 10.34 -13.91
N GLN A 197 27.48 10.01 -13.11
CA GLN A 197 28.21 8.76 -13.27
C GLN A 197 27.37 7.56 -12.86
N TYR A 198 26.44 7.74 -11.90
CA TYR A 198 25.50 6.71 -11.47
C TYR A 198 24.61 6.23 -12.63
N LEU A 199 24.18 7.14 -13.52
CA LEU A 199 23.40 6.77 -14.70
C LEU A 199 24.14 5.81 -15.67
N LYS A 200 25.47 5.75 -15.62
CA LYS A 200 26.29 4.86 -16.46
C LYS A 200 26.51 3.49 -15.81
N GLN A 201 26.19 3.33 -14.54
CA GLN A 201 26.37 2.08 -13.83
C GLN A 201 25.33 1.04 -14.27
N PRO A 202 25.68 -0.26 -14.23
CA PRO A 202 24.68 -1.32 -14.37
C PRO A 202 23.60 -1.16 -13.30
N VAL A 203 22.34 -1.26 -13.71
CA VAL A 203 21.22 -1.18 -12.78
C VAL A 203 21.20 -2.41 -11.90
N TRP A 204 20.94 -2.22 -10.59
CA TRP A 204 20.80 -3.28 -9.60
C TRP A 204 22.00 -4.24 -9.49
N ASP A 205 23.22 -3.74 -9.70
CA ASP A 205 24.44 -4.53 -9.61
C ASP A 205 24.81 -4.88 -8.16
N GLU A 206 24.82 -6.17 -7.84
CA GLU A 206 25.11 -6.72 -6.52
C GLU A 206 26.58 -6.50 -6.09
N GLY A 207 27.48 -6.17 -7.03
CA GLY A 207 28.89 -5.91 -6.74
C GLY A 207 29.19 -4.53 -6.15
N ALA A 208 28.24 -3.59 -6.24
CA ALA A 208 28.39 -2.20 -5.81
C ALA A 208 27.63 -1.89 -4.51
N VAL A 209 27.51 -2.86 -3.59
CA VAL A 209 26.92 -2.65 -2.25
C VAL A 209 27.89 -1.81 -1.40
N HIS A 210 27.88 -0.51 -1.65
CA HIS A 210 28.51 0.51 -0.83
C HIS A 210 27.46 1.48 -0.29
N ASP A 211 26.35 0.97 0.26
CA ASP A 211 25.80 1.47 1.52
C ASP A 211 24.62 0.58 1.95
N THR A 212 24.76 -0.16 3.05
CA THR A 212 23.65 -0.91 3.65
C THR A 212 22.77 -0.02 4.54
N LYS A 213 22.99 1.31 4.55
CA LYS A 213 22.18 2.28 5.32
C LYS A 213 20.99 2.86 4.56
N ASP A 214 20.86 2.57 3.27
CA ASP A 214 19.77 3.13 2.45
C ASP A 214 18.38 2.54 2.81
N THR A 215 18.35 1.44 3.57
CA THR A 215 17.09 0.93 4.15
C THR A 215 16.51 1.83 5.24
N THR A 216 17.21 2.91 5.63
CA THR A 216 16.83 3.80 6.73
C THR A 216 16.67 5.28 6.37
N ASP A 217 17.08 5.73 5.19
CA ASP A 217 16.94 7.14 4.78
C ASP A 217 15.73 7.34 3.86
N CYS A 218 14.53 7.23 4.44
CA CYS A 218 13.34 7.91 3.88
C CYS A 218 13.34 9.42 4.19
N VAL A 219 14.50 9.99 4.54
CA VAL A 219 14.67 11.40 4.90
C VAL A 219 15.35 12.08 3.71
N PRO A 220 14.66 12.97 3.00
CA PRO A 220 15.28 13.69 1.90
C PRO A 220 16.54 14.44 2.37
N PRO A 221 17.56 14.62 1.51
CA PRO A 221 18.84 15.24 1.89
C PRO A 221 18.73 16.66 2.45
N TYR A 222 17.59 17.34 2.27
CA TYR A 222 17.28 18.66 2.84
C TYR A 222 16.81 18.61 4.31
N VAL A 223 16.68 17.43 4.94
CA VAL A 223 16.33 17.26 6.36
C VAL A 223 17.46 16.60 7.16
N GLN A 224 18.66 16.46 6.58
CA GLN A 224 19.85 16.23 7.37
C GLN A 224 20.20 17.51 8.14
N VAL A 225 19.77 17.58 9.40
CA VAL A 225 20.30 18.54 10.36
C VAL A 225 21.82 18.38 10.36
N CYS A 226 22.54 19.41 9.91
CA CYS A 226 24.00 19.44 9.92
C CYS A 226 24.53 19.02 11.30
N VAL A 227 25.08 17.81 11.41
CA VAL A 227 25.77 17.36 12.63
C VAL A 227 27.21 17.87 12.58
N SER A 228 27.34 19.19 12.60
CA SER A 228 28.57 19.88 12.96
C SER A 228 28.29 20.58 14.29
N PRO A 229 28.89 20.13 15.40
CA PRO A 229 28.73 20.77 16.71
C PRO A 229 29.15 22.25 16.69
N ALA A 230 30.00 22.65 15.75
CA ALA A 230 30.48 24.02 15.60
C ALA A 230 29.45 24.94 14.92
N ASP A 231 28.70 24.43 13.94
CA ASP A 231 27.75 25.26 13.18
C ASP A 231 26.45 25.54 13.95
N GLY A 232 26.01 24.59 14.80
CA GLY A 232 24.85 24.79 15.67
C GLY A 232 25.06 25.82 16.81
N ILE A 233 26.32 26.11 17.16
CA ILE A 233 26.65 27.16 18.14
C ILE A 233 26.58 28.54 17.47
N ILE A 234 27.14 28.64 16.26
CA ILE A 234 27.12 29.87 15.47
C ILE A 234 25.68 30.25 15.07
N GLU A 235 24.84 29.27 14.74
CA GLU A 235 23.44 29.48 14.38
C GLU A 235 22.58 29.88 15.58
N LYS A 236 22.81 29.28 16.76
CA LYS A 236 22.16 29.71 18.02
C LYS A 236 22.58 31.12 18.45
N GLU A 237 23.85 31.49 18.29
CA GLU A 237 24.31 32.85 18.57
C GLU A 237 23.72 33.87 17.57
N LYS A 238 23.64 33.52 16.28
CA LYS A 238 22.98 34.38 15.27
C LYS A 238 21.49 34.58 15.55
N ILE A 239 20.76 33.51 15.87
CA ILE A 239 19.32 33.60 16.19
C ILE A 239 19.10 34.45 17.46
N ARG A 240 19.95 34.31 18.47
CA ARG A 240 19.86 35.11 19.70
C ARG A 240 20.16 36.60 19.47
N THR A 241 21.11 36.90 18.59
CA THR A 241 21.45 38.28 18.19
C THR A 241 20.34 38.91 17.31
N GLU A 242 19.65 38.11 16.50
CA GLU A 242 18.51 38.56 15.69
C GLU A 242 17.22 38.75 16.52
N GLU A 243 17.01 37.95 17.57
CA GLU A 243 15.90 38.13 18.52
C GLU A 243 16.09 39.37 19.40
N GLU A 244 17.31 39.64 19.88
CA GLU A 244 17.63 40.86 20.64
C GLU A 244 17.48 42.13 19.77
N ASN A 245 17.83 42.07 18.48
CA ASN A 245 17.59 43.16 17.53
C ASN A 245 16.11 43.34 17.15
N LYS A 246 15.29 42.27 17.16
CA LYS A 246 13.84 42.35 16.91
C LYS A 246 13.04 42.93 18.07
N VAL A 247 13.50 42.76 19.31
CA VAL A 247 12.88 43.36 20.49
C VAL A 247 13.07 44.88 20.49
N SER A 248 14.24 45.37 20.05
CA SER A 248 14.52 46.81 19.95
C SER A 248 13.66 47.55 18.91
N ILE A 249 13.21 46.87 17.84
CA ILE A 249 12.36 47.46 16.79
C ILE A 249 10.87 47.50 17.18
N LYS A 250 10.43 46.68 18.16
CA LYS A 250 9.01 46.61 18.57
C LYS A 250 8.60 47.66 19.61
N GLU A 251 9.54 48.25 20.34
CA GLU A 251 9.21 49.29 21.35
C GLU A 251 8.86 50.65 20.71
N ASP A 252 9.31 50.92 19.47
CA ASP A 252 9.10 52.21 18.81
C ASP A 252 7.75 52.36 18.08
N ILE A 253 6.98 51.28 17.89
CA ILE A 253 5.75 51.31 17.07
C ILE A 253 4.45 51.38 17.91
N VAL A 254 4.52 51.15 19.24
CA VAL A 254 3.32 51.09 20.11
C VAL A 254 3.09 52.39 20.90
N SER A 255 3.53 53.55 20.39
CA SER A 255 3.30 54.86 21.03
C SER A 255 2.19 55.70 20.39
N SER A 256 1.50 55.20 19.35
CA SER A 256 0.41 55.94 18.72
C SER A 256 -0.87 55.11 18.60
N SER A 257 -1.96 55.67 19.12
CA SER A 257 -3.37 55.25 18.97
C SER A 257 -4.00 54.48 20.13
N ASN A 258 -4.12 55.14 21.29
CA ASN A 258 -5.20 54.88 22.25
C ASN A 258 -6.49 55.56 21.77
N SER A 259 -7.61 54.83 21.72
CA SER A 259 -8.94 55.40 22.01
C SER A 259 -9.89 54.35 22.59
N THR A 260 -10.60 54.79 23.63
CA THR A 260 -11.33 54.12 24.72
C THR A 260 -12.78 53.77 24.34
N LEU A 261 -13.38 52.65 24.81
CA LEU A 261 -14.50 52.50 25.80
C LEU A 261 -15.31 51.22 25.43
N SER A 262 -15.97 50.42 26.28
CA SER A 262 -16.37 50.47 27.70
C SER A 262 -16.67 49.06 28.28
N VAL A 263 -16.69 48.98 29.61
CA VAL A 263 -16.89 47.83 30.51
C VAL A 263 -18.35 47.68 30.96
N HIS A 264 -18.84 46.44 31.14
CA HIS A 264 -19.77 45.90 32.19
C HIS A 264 -20.23 44.49 31.71
N ASP A 265 -20.25 43.37 32.46
CA ASP A 265 -20.64 43.12 33.85
C ASP A 265 -19.94 41.89 34.50
N LEU A 266 -20.05 41.83 35.83
CA LEU A 266 -19.31 41.02 36.82
C LEU A 266 -19.98 39.71 37.27
N GLN A 267 -19.12 38.72 37.59
CA GLN A 267 -19.03 37.81 38.77
C GLN A 267 -20.23 37.03 39.33
N VAL A 268 -19.97 35.76 39.73
CA VAL A 268 -20.19 35.14 41.07
C VAL A 268 -19.56 33.71 41.06
N THR A 269 -18.30 33.55 41.47
CA THR A 269 -17.74 32.92 42.71
C THR A 269 -17.77 31.38 42.86
N GLU A 270 -16.58 30.77 42.85
CA GLU A 270 -16.21 29.53 43.57
C GLU A 270 -15.92 29.83 45.05
N GLN A 271 -16.18 28.88 45.96
CA GLN A 271 -15.19 28.39 46.96
C GLN A 271 -15.72 27.26 47.87
N GLU A 272 -14.76 26.41 48.28
CA GLU A 272 -14.73 25.46 49.42
C GLU A 272 -15.26 24.03 49.16
N LYS A 273 -14.61 22.93 49.55
CA LYS A 273 -13.39 22.68 50.36
C LYS A 273 -12.94 21.21 50.18
N THR A 274 -11.64 20.98 50.28
CA THR A 274 -10.95 19.68 50.34
C THR A 274 -10.77 19.17 51.79
N LYS A 275 -10.75 17.83 51.96
CA LYS A 275 -9.94 16.98 52.89
C LYS A 275 -10.76 15.88 53.60
N ALA A 276 -10.38 14.62 53.42
CA ALA A 276 -9.77 13.76 54.46
C ALA A 276 -9.49 12.33 53.93
N LEU A 277 -8.47 11.71 54.51
CA LEU A 277 -7.68 10.57 54.08
C LEU A 277 -8.05 9.29 54.88
N ASN A 278 -7.86 8.12 54.26
CA ASN A 278 -7.53 6.77 54.79
C ASN A 278 -8.02 6.28 56.17
N GLU A 279 -8.60 5.07 56.17
CA GLU A 279 -8.19 3.83 56.89
C GLU A 279 -9.41 2.99 57.31
N HIS A 280 -9.56 1.77 56.78
CA HIS A 280 -9.51 0.52 57.56
C HIS A 280 -9.89 -0.73 56.74
N LYS A 281 -9.10 -1.79 57.00
CA LYS A 281 -9.18 -3.15 56.47
C LYS A 281 -10.40 -3.94 56.97
N SER A 282 -10.66 -5.02 56.23
CA SER A 282 -11.13 -6.35 56.64
C SER A 282 -12.53 -6.48 57.26
N ASN A 283 -13.40 -7.23 56.57
CA ASN A 283 -13.98 -8.45 57.15
C ASN A 283 -14.55 -9.38 56.07
N SER A 284 -14.07 -10.62 56.12
CA SER A 284 -14.57 -11.82 55.46
C SER A 284 -15.77 -12.40 56.21
N ILE A 285 -16.86 -12.76 55.52
CA ILE A 285 -17.80 -13.79 55.97
C ILE A 285 -18.27 -14.60 54.75
N SER A 286 -18.18 -15.93 54.92
CA SER A 286 -18.61 -17.02 54.04
C SER A 286 -20.12 -17.24 54.06
N MET A 287 -20.69 -17.74 52.96
CA MET A 287 -21.84 -18.64 52.99
C MET A 287 -21.72 -19.68 51.87
N ASP A 288 -21.48 -20.93 52.28
CA ASP A 288 -21.72 -22.14 51.52
C ASP A 288 -23.23 -22.34 51.26
N ARG A 289 -23.57 -22.96 50.12
CA ARG A 289 -24.57 -24.04 50.07
C ARG A 289 -24.45 -24.87 48.79
N ASP A 290 -24.36 -26.16 49.06
CA ASP A 290 -24.07 -27.32 48.20
C ASP A 290 -25.32 -27.89 47.48
N PRO A 291 -25.18 -28.96 46.66
CA PRO A 291 -25.99 -29.22 45.46
C PRO A 291 -27.13 -30.23 45.66
N LEU A 292 -28.04 -30.31 44.68
CA LEU A 292 -28.96 -31.46 44.56
C LEU A 292 -28.84 -32.14 43.19
N THR A 293 -28.44 -33.40 43.26
CA THR A 293 -28.62 -34.46 42.27
C THR A 293 -29.96 -35.17 42.53
N THR A 294 -30.72 -35.46 41.47
CA THR A 294 -31.72 -36.54 41.49
C THR A 294 -31.70 -37.28 40.16
N THR A 295 -31.54 -38.60 40.28
CA THR A 295 -31.56 -39.63 39.24
C THR A 295 -33.00 -40.03 38.89
N SER A 296 -33.28 -40.33 37.62
CA SER A 296 -34.24 -41.39 37.23
C SER A 296 -34.01 -41.83 35.78
N SER A 297 -34.34 -43.09 35.54
CA SER A 297 -33.84 -43.98 34.48
C SER A 297 -34.85 -44.25 33.35
N SER A 298 -34.32 -44.31 32.12
CA SER A 298 -34.69 -45.17 30.97
C SER A 298 -36.13 -45.28 30.45
N SER A 299 -36.31 -44.96 29.16
CA SER A 299 -36.87 -45.90 28.16
C SER A 299 -36.44 -45.49 26.74
N LYS A 300 -36.21 -46.51 25.92
CA LYS A 300 -35.64 -46.47 24.56
C LYS A 300 -36.70 -46.11 23.53
N GLU A 301 -36.33 -45.29 22.55
CA GLU A 301 -36.87 -45.42 21.19
C GLU A 301 -35.81 -44.97 20.16
N SER A 302 -35.65 -45.79 19.14
CA SER A 302 -34.55 -45.79 18.17
C SER A 302 -34.93 -45.06 16.88
N SER A 303 -34.06 -44.18 16.39
CA SER A 303 -34.06 -43.69 15.00
C SER A 303 -32.64 -43.29 14.57
N PRO A 304 -32.27 -43.43 13.28
CA PRO A 304 -30.92 -43.81 12.89
C PRO A 304 -29.92 -42.65 12.87
N SER A 305 -28.70 -42.93 13.35
CA SER A 305 -27.56 -42.02 13.37
C SER A 305 -27.03 -41.70 11.96
N ARG A 306 -26.90 -40.41 11.66
CA ARG A 306 -26.03 -39.84 10.61
C ARG A 306 -24.60 -40.41 10.72
N PRO A 307 -23.88 -40.68 9.62
CA PRO A 307 -22.53 -41.21 9.69
C PRO A 307 -21.60 -40.20 10.36
N ARG A 308 -20.87 -40.67 11.38
CA ARG A 308 -19.79 -39.91 12.03
C ARG A 308 -18.77 -39.50 10.96
N SER A 309 -18.55 -38.20 10.86
CA SER A 309 -17.47 -37.57 10.12
C SER A 309 -16.13 -38.22 10.49
N VAL A 310 -15.55 -38.98 9.56
CA VAL A 310 -14.20 -39.54 9.67
C VAL A 310 -13.20 -38.45 9.29
N PHE A 311 -13.12 -37.39 10.08
CA PHE A 311 -11.93 -36.54 10.12
C PHE A 311 -11.02 -37.05 11.23
N GLY A 312 -10.42 -38.22 10.98
CA GLY A 312 -9.21 -38.61 11.68
C GLY A 312 -8.10 -37.61 11.31
N LYS A 313 -7.34 -37.16 12.31
CA LYS A 313 -6.16 -36.31 12.16
C LYS A 313 -5.17 -36.95 11.15
N ARG A 314 -5.29 -36.63 9.86
CA ARG A 314 -4.23 -36.91 8.87
C ARG A 314 -3.09 -35.92 9.14
N LYS A 315 -1.90 -36.44 9.46
CA LYS A 315 -0.64 -35.70 9.26
C LYS A 315 -0.59 -35.39 7.75
N SER A 316 -0.47 -34.12 7.36
CA SER A 316 -0.42 -33.76 5.94
C SER A 316 0.81 -34.40 5.31
N SER A 317 0.61 -35.00 4.14
CA SER A 317 1.67 -35.68 3.41
C SER A 317 2.56 -34.67 2.68
N LYS A 318 3.77 -35.08 2.29
CA LYS A 318 4.66 -34.28 1.42
C LYS A 318 4.02 -33.94 0.06
N GLU A 319 3.06 -34.75 -0.39
CA GLU A 319 2.29 -34.52 -1.62
C GLU A 319 1.28 -33.37 -1.46
N ASP A 320 0.62 -33.26 -0.30
CA ASP A 320 -0.30 -32.16 0.01
C ASP A 320 0.41 -30.78 -0.02
N HIS A 321 1.72 -30.76 0.24
CA HIS A 321 2.54 -29.55 0.29
C HIS A 321 2.94 -29.03 -1.10
N LEU A 322 3.35 -29.92 -2.00
CA LEU A 322 3.66 -29.55 -3.39
C LEU A 322 2.40 -29.14 -4.14
N SER A 323 1.25 -29.76 -3.83
CA SER A 323 -0.02 -29.36 -4.43
C SER A 323 -0.43 -27.94 -4.07
N PHE A 324 -0.13 -27.46 -2.85
CA PHE A 324 -0.43 -26.08 -2.45
C PHE A 324 0.30 -25.06 -3.33
N TRP A 325 1.62 -25.23 -3.54
CA TRP A 325 2.40 -24.32 -4.39
C TRP A 325 1.91 -24.31 -5.84
N ALA A 326 1.42 -25.45 -6.34
CA ALA A 326 0.82 -25.54 -7.67
C ALA A 326 -0.56 -24.86 -7.77
N THR A 327 -1.21 -24.50 -6.65
CA THR A 327 -2.46 -23.72 -6.66
C THR A 327 -2.24 -22.23 -6.81
N LEU A 328 -1.02 -21.73 -6.58
CA LEU A 328 -0.71 -20.31 -6.72
C LEU A 328 -0.49 -19.97 -8.19
N ASN A 329 -1.22 -18.99 -8.69
CA ASN A 329 -1.19 -18.55 -10.07
C ASN A 329 -0.83 -17.05 -10.13
N CYS A 330 0.24 -16.71 -10.85
CA CYS A 330 0.67 -15.32 -11.06
C CYS A 330 -0.15 -14.58 -12.14
N ASP A 331 -0.95 -15.29 -12.94
CA ASP A 331 -1.83 -14.68 -13.94
C ASP A 331 -3.11 -14.11 -13.32
N THR A 332 -3.36 -14.33 -12.03
CA THR A 332 -4.44 -13.65 -11.30
C THR A 332 -4.22 -12.16 -11.13
N ASP A 333 -3.01 -11.67 -11.44
CA ASP A 333 -2.57 -10.30 -11.17
C ASP A 333 -2.83 -9.32 -12.34
N ASN A 334 -3.62 -9.72 -13.35
CA ASN A 334 -3.95 -8.93 -14.55
C ASN A 334 -5.43 -8.47 -14.60
N ASN A 335 -5.88 -7.65 -13.65
CA ASN A 335 -7.25 -7.07 -13.59
C ASN A 335 -8.43 -8.02 -13.92
N GLY A 336 -8.26 -9.35 -13.80
CA GLY A 336 -9.29 -10.32 -14.13
C GLY A 336 -9.72 -10.33 -15.60
N ASP A 337 -8.98 -9.67 -16.50
CA ASP A 337 -9.37 -9.50 -17.90
C ASP A 337 -9.47 -10.84 -18.63
N ALA A 338 -8.58 -11.80 -18.30
CA ALA A 338 -8.64 -13.16 -18.85
C ALA A 338 -9.96 -13.86 -18.50
N ARG A 339 -10.46 -13.68 -17.28
CA ARG A 339 -11.77 -14.20 -16.85
C ARG A 339 -12.89 -13.55 -17.66
N ALA A 340 -12.86 -12.22 -17.78
CA ALA A 340 -13.88 -11.46 -18.49
C ALA A 340 -13.94 -11.77 -20.00
N ALA A 341 -12.80 -12.12 -20.61
CA ALA A 341 -12.73 -12.56 -22.00
C ALA A 341 -13.30 -13.98 -22.17
N VAL A 342 -12.97 -14.91 -21.27
CA VAL A 342 -13.51 -16.29 -21.27
C VAL A 342 -15.04 -16.29 -21.11
N GLU A 343 -15.58 -15.49 -20.18
CA GLU A 343 -17.03 -15.36 -19.98
C GLU A 343 -17.76 -14.85 -21.24
N ARG A 344 -17.09 -14.01 -22.03
CA ARG A 344 -17.59 -13.50 -23.32
C ARG A 344 -17.28 -14.38 -24.51
N GLN A 345 -16.65 -15.55 -24.31
CA GLN A 345 -16.20 -16.45 -25.36
C GLN A 345 -15.24 -15.77 -26.37
N GLU A 346 -14.47 -14.79 -25.91
CA GLU A 346 -13.44 -14.12 -26.70
C GLU A 346 -12.09 -14.82 -26.51
N THR A 347 -11.28 -14.91 -27.57
CA THR A 347 -9.87 -15.30 -27.43
C THR A 347 -9.11 -14.11 -26.84
N PRO A 348 -8.59 -14.20 -25.60
CA PRO A 348 -7.90 -13.08 -25.01
C PRO A 348 -6.61 -12.82 -25.79
N SER A 349 -6.52 -11.65 -26.43
CA SER A 349 -5.29 -11.18 -27.07
C SER A 349 -4.59 -10.23 -26.12
N PHE A 350 -3.70 -10.77 -25.30
CA PHE A 350 -2.85 -9.96 -24.44
C PHE A 350 -1.45 -9.88 -25.06
N PRO A 351 -0.73 -8.76 -24.89
CA PRO A 351 0.70 -8.77 -25.13
C PRO A 351 1.34 -9.91 -24.31
N LYS A 352 2.29 -10.64 -24.91
CA LYS A 352 2.83 -11.89 -24.35
C LYS A 352 3.31 -11.74 -22.89
N TYR A 353 3.80 -10.55 -22.54
CA TYR A 353 4.27 -10.22 -21.19
C TYR A 353 3.15 -10.05 -20.14
N TYR A 354 1.92 -9.75 -20.54
CA TYR A 354 0.74 -9.81 -19.66
C TYR A 354 0.23 -11.25 -19.48
N CYS A 355 0.71 -12.23 -20.26
CA CYS A 355 0.18 -13.61 -20.28
C CYS A 355 1.13 -14.71 -19.82
N SER A 356 2.39 -14.39 -19.50
CA SER A 356 3.41 -15.41 -19.37
C SER A 356 3.57 -15.92 -17.93
N PRO A 357 3.50 -17.24 -17.69
CA PRO A 357 3.87 -17.88 -16.41
C PRO A 357 5.36 -17.75 -16.07
N SER A 358 6.18 -17.33 -17.04
CA SER A 358 7.61 -17.09 -16.89
C SER A 358 7.87 -15.63 -16.54
N VAL A 359 7.21 -15.11 -15.49
CA VAL A 359 7.37 -13.71 -15.01
C VAL A 359 8.76 -13.52 -14.36
N MET A 360 9.81 -13.87 -15.10
CA MET A 360 11.08 -13.19 -15.02
C MET A 360 10.96 -12.06 -16.04
N PRO A 361 11.18 -10.80 -15.66
CA PRO A 361 11.14 -9.74 -16.65
C PRO A 361 12.14 -10.06 -17.76
N LEU A 362 11.84 -9.66 -19.01
CA LEU A 362 12.68 -9.91 -20.19
C LEU A 362 14.16 -9.50 -20.00
N PHE A 363 14.42 -8.67 -18.98
CA PHE A 363 15.72 -8.15 -18.57
C PHE A 363 16.48 -9.04 -17.56
N PHE A 364 15.92 -10.16 -17.12
CA PHE A 364 16.45 -11.06 -16.07
C PHE A 364 16.82 -12.44 -16.62
N GLU A 365 16.73 -12.65 -17.93
CA GLU A 365 17.35 -13.80 -18.57
C GLU A 365 18.88 -13.68 -18.44
N LYS A 366 19.56 -14.79 -18.13
CA LYS A 366 21.01 -14.82 -17.90
C LYS A 366 21.84 -14.28 -19.07
N ASP A 367 21.26 -14.22 -20.26
CA ASP A 367 21.88 -13.78 -21.51
C ASP A 367 21.41 -12.40 -21.99
N ALA A 368 20.52 -11.72 -21.24
CA ALA A 368 20.11 -10.35 -21.56
C ALA A 368 21.19 -9.35 -21.11
N GLU A 369 21.51 -8.38 -21.97
CA GLU A 369 22.40 -7.28 -21.59
C GLU A 369 21.82 -6.54 -20.38
N ARG A 370 22.58 -6.47 -19.28
CA ARG A 370 22.17 -5.73 -18.08
C ARG A 370 21.98 -4.26 -18.45
N LEU A 371 20.77 -3.75 -18.21
CA LEU A 371 20.48 -2.35 -18.45
C LEU A 371 21.33 -1.45 -17.53
N THR A 372 21.63 -0.25 -17.99
CA THR A 372 22.18 0.80 -17.13
C THR A 372 21.06 1.55 -16.41
N VAL A 373 21.40 2.22 -15.31
CA VAL A 373 20.48 3.12 -14.61
C VAL A 373 19.90 4.17 -15.57
N GLY A 374 20.70 4.71 -16.47
CA GLY A 374 20.27 5.68 -17.49
C GLY A 374 19.30 5.10 -18.53
N GLN A 375 19.43 3.82 -18.89
CA GLN A 375 18.45 3.16 -19.77
C GLN A 375 17.09 3.01 -19.08
N VAL A 376 17.08 2.59 -17.81
CA VAL A 376 15.83 2.52 -17.02
C VAL A 376 15.22 3.91 -16.85
N TYR A 377 16.04 4.92 -16.51
CA TYR A 377 15.60 6.32 -16.44
C TYR A 377 14.94 6.79 -17.74
N ASN A 378 15.51 6.44 -18.90
CA ASN A 378 14.93 6.79 -20.20
C ASN A 378 13.61 6.07 -20.48
N ILE A 379 13.46 4.81 -20.07
CA ILE A 379 12.17 4.09 -20.14
C ILE A 379 11.12 4.83 -19.31
N LEU A 380 11.47 5.27 -18.09
CA LEU A 380 10.56 6.01 -17.20
C LEU A 380 10.20 7.41 -17.72
N LYS A 381 10.94 7.96 -18.69
CA LYS A 381 10.72 9.32 -19.20
C LYS A 381 9.40 9.46 -19.98
N ASP A 382 8.98 8.41 -20.68
CA ASP A 382 7.74 8.38 -21.47
C ASP A 382 6.71 7.43 -20.84
N PRO A 383 5.80 7.94 -19.99
CA PRO A 383 4.85 7.10 -19.27
C PRO A 383 3.75 6.48 -20.16
N LEU A 384 3.62 6.88 -21.43
CA LEU A 384 2.64 6.29 -22.37
C LEU A 384 3.27 5.30 -23.35
N ALA A 385 4.60 5.24 -23.48
CA ALA A 385 5.27 4.27 -24.35
C ALA A 385 5.01 2.81 -23.91
N ASP A 386 4.94 1.88 -24.86
CA ASP A 386 4.72 0.46 -24.55
C ASP A 386 5.88 -0.12 -23.74
N ALA A 387 7.12 0.29 -24.04
CA ALA A 387 8.30 -0.13 -23.28
C ALA A 387 8.20 0.24 -21.79
N PHE A 388 7.64 1.41 -21.47
CA PHE A 388 7.38 1.81 -20.09
C PHE A 388 6.29 0.96 -19.46
N GLN A 389 5.16 0.81 -20.13
CA GLN A 389 4.01 0.05 -19.61
C GLN A 389 4.37 -1.40 -19.34
N GLU A 390 5.14 -2.01 -20.25
CA GLU A 390 5.70 -3.35 -20.13
C GLU A 390 6.67 -3.44 -18.94
N PHE A 391 7.67 -2.58 -18.88
CA PHE A 391 8.64 -2.56 -17.78
C PHE A 391 7.97 -2.40 -16.41
N TRP A 392 7.11 -1.38 -16.26
CA TRP A 392 6.44 -1.05 -15.02
C TRP A 392 5.55 -2.19 -14.52
N HIS A 393 4.74 -2.76 -15.41
CA HIS A 393 3.78 -3.78 -15.03
C HIS A 393 4.44 -5.15 -14.79
N ILE A 394 5.41 -5.56 -15.61
CA ILE A 394 6.13 -6.82 -15.38
C ILE A 394 6.92 -6.74 -14.08
N LEU A 395 7.58 -5.62 -13.77
CA LEU A 395 8.28 -5.44 -12.51
C LEU A 395 7.34 -5.65 -11.31
N ALA A 396 6.17 -5.00 -11.34
CA ALA A 396 5.15 -5.15 -10.30
C ALA A 396 4.68 -6.60 -10.13
N ARG A 397 4.38 -7.30 -11.23
CA ARG A 397 3.96 -8.71 -11.21
C ARG A 397 5.05 -9.62 -10.68
N SER A 398 6.30 -9.41 -11.10
CA SER A 398 7.46 -10.19 -10.67
C SER A 398 7.69 -10.04 -9.17
N ASN A 399 7.69 -8.80 -8.67
CA ASN A 399 7.81 -8.53 -7.24
C ASN A 399 6.66 -9.15 -6.46
N THR A 400 5.41 -9.03 -6.94
CA THR A 400 4.25 -9.68 -6.29
C THR A 400 4.45 -11.20 -6.17
N ASP A 401 4.89 -11.88 -7.25
CA ASP A 401 5.16 -13.32 -7.20
C ASP A 401 6.31 -13.68 -6.26
N LEU A 402 7.40 -12.91 -6.30
CA LEU A 402 8.55 -13.12 -5.42
C LEU A 402 8.18 -12.93 -3.94
N PHE A 403 7.42 -11.89 -3.59
CA PHE A 403 6.92 -11.70 -2.22
C PHE A 403 5.95 -12.81 -1.81
N ARG A 404 5.05 -13.25 -2.71
CA ARG A 404 4.14 -14.38 -2.50
C ARG A 404 4.91 -15.66 -2.21
N ARG A 405 5.93 -15.99 -3.01
CA ARG A 405 6.73 -17.21 -2.85
C ARG A 405 7.65 -17.17 -1.64
N SER A 406 8.20 -15.99 -1.33
CA SER A 406 9.15 -15.81 -0.22
C SER A 406 8.45 -15.78 1.14
N PHE A 407 7.30 -15.13 1.23
CA PHE A 407 6.67 -14.82 2.52
C PHE A 407 5.22 -15.29 2.67
N LEU A 408 4.57 -15.77 1.59
CA LEU A 408 3.13 -16.02 1.54
C LEU A 408 2.39 -14.81 2.13
N VAL A 409 2.62 -13.64 1.51
CA VAL A 409 2.01 -12.37 1.91
C VAL A 409 0.51 -12.39 1.67
N ALA A 410 -0.21 -11.63 2.50
CA ALA A 410 -1.59 -11.25 2.29
C ALA A 410 -1.68 -9.71 2.38
N PRO A 411 -2.64 -9.06 1.69
CA PRO A 411 -3.64 -9.63 0.79
C PRO A 411 -3.04 -10.14 -0.54
N ASP A 412 -3.70 -11.11 -1.18
CA ASP A 412 -3.26 -11.74 -2.43
C ASP A 412 -4.44 -12.22 -3.30
N ASN A 413 -4.35 -12.08 -4.62
CA ASN A 413 -5.43 -12.47 -5.54
C ASN A 413 -5.72 -13.98 -5.58
N ASN A 414 -4.81 -14.83 -5.09
CA ASN A 414 -5.02 -16.28 -4.98
C ASN A 414 -5.90 -16.68 -3.79
N ILE A 415 -6.21 -15.74 -2.90
CA ILE A 415 -7.07 -15.98 -1.73
C ILE A 415 -8.45 -15.43 -2.04
N LYS A 416 -9.42 -16.31 -2.29
CA LYS A 416 -10.79 -15.96 -2.70
C LYS A 416 -11.81 -15.93 -1.57
N ASN A 417 -11.55 -16.68 -0.50
CA ASN A 417 -12.48 -16.83 0.63
C ASN A 417 -11.77 -17.10 1.96
N TRP A 418 -12.50 -17.07 3.08
CA TRP A 418 -11.95 -17.25 4.42
C TRP A 418 -11.36 -18.65 4.65
N ASN A 419 -11.85 -19.67 3.96
CA ASN A 419 -11.30 -21.02 4.04
C ASN A 419 -9.90 -21.08 3.41
N GLN A 420 -9.75 -20.46 2.23
CA GLN A 420 -8.47 -20.32 1.56
C GLN A 420 -7.51 -19.43 2.37
N TYR A 421 -7.98 -18.32 2.95
CA TYR A 421 -7.16 -17.46 3.81
C TYR A 421 -6.59 -18.25 5.00
N ARG A 422 -7.43 -18.99 5.73
CA ARG A 422 -6.98 -19.80 6.87
C ARG A 422 -6.01 -20.89 6.44
N HIS A 423 -6.23 -21.51 5.28
CA HIS A 423 -5.30 -22.49 4.72
C HIS A 423 -3.96 -21.85 4.35
N TYR A 424 -3.99 -20.70 3.71
CA TYR A 424 -2.82 -19.93 3.27
C TYR A 424 -1.95 -19.50 4.45
N ILE A 425 -2.54 -18.92 5.50
CA ILE A 425 -1.82 -18.55 6.74
C ILE A 425 -1.25 -19.80 7.43
N LYS A 426 -1.98 -20.91 7.45
CA LYS A 426 -1.47 -22.18 8.00
C LYS A 426 -0.25 -22.68 7.23
N MET A 427 -0.25 -22.58 5.90
CA MET A 427 0.90 -22.93 5.07
C MET A 427 2.08 -21.99 5.32
N ALA A 428 1.85 -20.69 5.46
CA ALA A 428 2.89 -19.71 5.82
C ALA A 428 3.57 -20.07 7.15
N LYS A 429 2.79 -20.40 8.19
CA LYS A 429 3.33 -20.85 9.50
C LYS A 429 4.14 -22.13 9.38
N LEU A 430 3.70 -23.08 8.56
CA LEU A 430 4.35 -24.38 8.39
C LEU A 430 5.67 -24.29 7.61
N PHE A 431 5.67 -23.56 6.48
CA PHE A 431 6.81 -23.53 5.57
C PHE A 431 7.88 -22.50 5.95
N LEU A 432 7.45 -21.36 6.50
CA LEU A 432 8.34 -20.22 6.75
C LEU A 432 8.68 -20.07 8.24
N GLY A 433 8.09 -20.91 9.10
CA GLY A 433 8.22 -20.76 10.55
C GLY A 433 7.63 -19.43 11.05
N ARG A 434 6.65 -18.87 10.33
CA ARG A 434 6.09 -17.54 10.58
C ARG A 434 5.60 -17.43 12.02
N THR A 435 6.25 -16.58 12.82
CA THR A 435 5.78 -16.15 14.14
C THR A 435 5.07 -14.83 13.97
N ASP A 436 3.75 -14.79 14.16
CA ASP A 436 3.02 -13.52 14.17
C ASP A 436 3.61 -12.64 15.29
N THR A 437 4.08 -11.43 14.96
CA THR A 437 4.67 -10.50 15.93
C THR A 437 3.58 -10.07 16.92
N LYS A 438 3.74 -10.47 18.19
CA LYS A 438 2.70 -10.25 19.22
C LYS A 438 2.54 -8.78 19.66
N HIS A 439 3.47 -7.87 19.35
CA HIS A 439 3.46 -6.49 19.85
C HIS A 439 3.95 -5.44 18.82
N GLY A 440 3.16 -4.38 18.62
CA GLY A 440 3.53 -3.09 17.99
C GLY A 440 3.42 -2.98 16.47
N GLY A 441 2.66 -2.00 15.95
CA GLY A 441 2.60 -1.63 14.52
C GLY A 441 1.51 -2.32 13.69
N THR A 442 1.30 -1.88 12.44
CA THR A 442 0.31 -2.37 11.46
C THR A 442 0.50 -3.87 11.17
N LYS A 443 -0.16 -4.75 11.92
CA LYS A 443 0.13 -6.21 11.90
C LYS A 443 -0.26 -6.91 10.59
N THR A 444 -1.13 -6.32 9.78
CA THR A 444 -1.82 -6.96 8.66
C THR A 444 -0.94 -7.44 7.51
N THR A 445 0.21 -6.81 7.32
CA THR A 445 1.06 -6.99 6.14
C THR A 445 2.47 -7.46 6.46
N ALA A 446 2.83 -7.48 7.75
CA ALA A 446 4.06 -8.03 8.29
C ALA A 446 4.12 -9.55 8.08
N ALA A 447 5.19 -10.04 7.48
CA ALA A 447 5.52 -11.45 7.47
C ALA A 447 6.99 -11.65 7.80
N ALA A 448 7.29 -12.66 8.62
CA ALA A 448 8.65 -13.07 8.94
C ALA A 448 8.88 -14.52 8.49
N ALA A 449 10.01 -14.77 7.85
CA ALA A 449 10.46 -16.10 7.47
C ALA A 449 11.74 -16.44 8.25
N ALA A 450 11.63 -17.43 9.14
CA ALA A 450 12.74 -17.95 9.94
C ALA A 450 13.50 -19.10 9.24
N VAL A 451 12.91 -19.65 8.17
CA VAL A 451 13.46 -20.79 7.44
C VAL A 451 14.26 -20.28 6.24
N THR A 452 15.52 -20.68 6.11
CA THR A 452 16.40 -20.25 5.01
C THR A 452 16.18 -21.01 3.70
N THR A 453 15.48 -22.16 3.72
CA THR A 453 15.29 -23.03 2.54
C THR A 453 13.81 -23.30 2.25
N LEU A 454 13.35 -22.98 1.05
CA LEU A 454 11.97 -23.25 0.62
C LEU A 454 11.87 -24.71 0.11
N PRO A 455 10.85 -25.48 0.53
CA PRO A 455 10.65 -26.86 0.06
C PRO A 455 10.03 -26.94 -1.35
N ILE A 456 10.30 -25.96 -2.23
CA ILE A 456 9.58 -25.73 -3.48
C ILE A 456 10.00 -26.69 -4.61
N ILE A 457 11.17 -27.34 -4.54
CA ILE A 457 11.67 -28.14 -5.68
C ILE A 457 12.25 -29.50 -5.24
N LYS A 458 11.90 -30.56 -5.98
CA LYS A 458 12.41 -31.95 -5.82
C LYS A 458 13.94 -32.09 -5.99
N HIS A 459 14.63 -31.04 -6.43
CA HIS A 459 16.07 -31.00 -6.67
C HIS A 459 16.65 -29.71 -6.03
N GLY A 460 16.99 -29.76 -4.74
CA GLY A 460 17.88 -28.80 -4.07
C GLY A 460 17.74 -27.30 -4.38
N GLY A 461 16.96 -26.60 -3.56
CA GLY A 461 17.51 -25.49 -2.76
C GLY A 461 17.63 -24.10 -3.40
N GLU A 462 16.55 -23.49 -3.87
CA GLU A 462 16.49 -22.02 -3.82
C GLU A 462 16.24 -21.60 -2.36
N THR A 463 17.16 -20.79 -1.82
CA THR A 463 16.96 -20.17 -0.50
C THR A 463 15.94 -19.04 -0.61
N ILE A 464 15.34 -18.62 0.50
CA ILE A 464 14.51 -17.40 0.50
C ILE A 464 15.34 -16.22 0.01
N TYR A 465 16.60 -16.12 0.44
CA TYR A 465 17.53 -15.10 -0.02
C TYR A 465 17.72 -15.10 -1.56
N ASP A 466 17.77 -16.29 -2.17
CA ASP A 466 17.85 -16.40 -3.63
C ASP A 466 16.61 -15.87 -4.35
N LEU A 467 15.44 -15.87 -3.72
CA LEU A 467 14.26 -15.20 -4.28
C LEU A 467 14.32 -13.69 -4.02
N LEU A 468 14.67 -13.29 -2.79
CA LEU A 468 14.67 -11.89 -2.37
C LEU A 468 15.63 -11.01 -3.17
N LYS A 469 16.80 -11.53 -3.58
CA LYS A 469 17.76 -10.78 -4.41
C LYS A 469 17.19 -10.35 -5.78
N HIS A 470 16.17 -11.05 -6.27
CA HIS A 470 15.50 -10.74 -7.52
C HIS A 470 14.40 -9.67 -7.36
N ILE A 471 13.99 -9.34 -6.14
CA ILE A 471 13.06 -8.24 -5.89
C ILE A 471 13.78 -6.92 -6.14
N LYS A 472 13.25 -6.11 -7.06
CA LYS A 472 13.82 -4.81 -7.41
C LYS A 472 12.80 -3.70 -7.14
N GLY A 473 13.22 -2.66 -6.41
CA GLY A 473 12.33 -1.61 -5.95
C GLY A 473 11.24 -2.12 -5.02
N HIS A 474 10.12 -1.40 -5.01
CA HIS A 474 9.03 -1.61 -4.04
C HIS A 474 7.68 -1.89 -4.70
N LEU A 475 7.57 -1.66 -6.01
CA LEU A 475 6.31 -1.76 -6.75
C LEU A 475 5.77 -3.19 -6.75
N VAL A 476 4.50 -3.36 -6.40
CA VAL A 476 3.75 -4.61 -6.44
C VAL A 476 2.34 -4.37 -6.98
N ILE A 477 1.68 -5.41 -7.51
CA ILE A 477 0.27 -5.36 -7.89
C ILE A 477 -0.63 -5.23 -6.65
N TRP A 478 -1.60 -4.32 -6.71
CA TRP A 478 -2.65 -4.25 -5.69
C TRP A 478 -3.70 -5.36 -5.93
N PRO A 479 -4.04 -6.16 -4.92
CA PRO A 479 -4.82 -7.39 -5.13
C PRO A 479 -6.32 -7.12 -5.28
N SER A 480 -6.76 -6.81 -6.49
CA SER A 480 -8.15 -6.48 -6.85
C SER A 480 -9.18 -7.58 -6.59
N TYR A 481 -8.75 -8.83 -6.40
CA TYR A 481 -9.62 -10.00 -6.24
C TYR A 481 -9.38 -10.81 -4.97
N PHE A 482 -8.59 -10.28 -4.03
CA PHE A 482 -8.48 -10.87 -2.71
C PHE A 482 -9.86 -10.92 -2.05
N MET A 483 -10.31 -12.08 -1.57
CA MET A 483 -11.59 -12.30 -0.88
C MET A 483 -12.86 -12.03 -1.73
N GLU A 484 -12.78 -12.15 -3.05
CA GLU A 484 -13.92 -11.83 -3.94
C GLU A 484 -15.15 -12.74 -3.79
N GLU A 485 -15.00 -14.00 -3.34
CA GLU A 485 -16.13 -14.93 -3.17
C GLU A 485 -16.94 -14.66 -1.88
N GLU A 486 -16.48 -13.72 -1.05
CA GLU A 486 -17.08 -13.40 0.26
C GLU A 486 -17.91 -12.10 0.20
N GLU A 487 -18.58 -11.78 -0.90
CA GLU A 487 -19.24 -10.48 -1.09
C GLU A 487 -20.15 -10.03 0.07
N ASN A 488 -20.85 -10.98 0.74
CA ASN A 488 -21.75 -10.70 1.87
C ASN A 488 -21.16 -11.05 3.25
N GLU A 489 -20.07 -11.82 3.27
CA GLU A 489 -19.48 -12.46 4.46
C GLU A 489 -18.04 -12.01 4.72
N PHE A 490 -17.50 -11.12 3.88
CA PHE A 490 -16.22 -10.46 4.12
C PHE A 490 -16.29 -9.62 5.40
N LEU A 491 -17.42 -8.96 5.63
CA LEU A 491 -17.72 -8.25 6.88
C LEU A 491 -18.28 -9.22 7.91
N PHE A 492 -17.68 -9.24 9.10
CA PHE A 492 -18.18 -10.01 10.23
C PHE A 492 -19.50 -9.43 10.75
N PRO A 493 -20.32 -10.21 11.47
CA PRO A 493 -21.59 -9.72 12.01
C PRO A 493 -21.45 -8.43 12.84
N MET A 494 -20.36 -8.30 13.61
CA MET A 494 -20.06 -7.11 14.41
C MET A 494 -19.69 -5.88 13.55
N ASP A 495 -19.21 -6.07 12.33
CA ASP A 495 -18.81 -4.98 11.44
C ASP A 495 -20.03 -4.21 10.92
N LYS A 496 -21.18 -4.90 10.81
CA LYS A 496 -22.43 -4.39 10.24
C LYS A 496 -23.22 -3.44 11.18
N ILE A 497 -22.72 -3.18 12.39
CA ILE A 497 -23.44 -2.45 13.46
C ILE A 497 -23.28 -0.91 13.40
N ALA A 498 -22.25 -0.39 12.71
CA ALA A 498 -21.87 1.02 12.75
C ALA A 498 -22.37 1.72 11.49
N PRO A 499 -22.66 3.02 11.55
CA PRO A 499 -23.03 3.78 10.36
C PRO A 499 -21.91 3.67 9.33
N LEU A 500 -22.25 3.23 8.11
CA LEU A 500 -21.33 3.19 6.96
C LEU A 500 -20.75 4.58 6.66
N GLU A 501 -21.51 5.65 6.97
CA GLU A 501 -21.14 7.06 6.80
C GLU A 501 -19.80 7.47 7.44
N ILE A 502 -19.28 6.72 8.42
CA ILE A 502 -17.97 6.98 9.03
C ILE A 502 -16.82 6.62 8.07
N PHE A 503 -17.07 5.68 7.15
CA PHE A 503 -16.07 5.07 6.27
C PHE A 503 -16.38 5.23 4.77
N ASP A 504 -17.57 5.73 4.44
CA ASP A 504 -17.95 6.20 3.09
C ASP A 504 -17.17 7.47 2.72
#